data_AF-A0A811KAJ3-F1
#
_entry.id   AF-A0A811KAJ3-F1
#
_cell.length_a   1.000
_cell.length_b   1.000
_cell.length_c   1.000
_cell.angle_alpha   90.00
_cell.angle_beta   90.00
_cell.angle_gamma   90.00
#
_symmetry.space_group_name_H-M   'P 1'
#
loop_
_entity.id
_entity.type
_entity.pdbx_description
1 polymer ?
#
loop_
_entity_poly.entity_id
_entity_poly.type
_entity_poly.pdbx_seq_one_letter_code
_entity_poly.pdbx_strand_id
1 'polypeptide(L)'
;MVRSLHPHQFRSPWPMYYWAKGLRKIGPQRHDKNKWPVNRWFPELNPKIEKTNPKQLWNYTKTQPTGYVDPVSKEFVHVPEMVPELIVPDLTGFELKPYVSYKVDNEIEKREKAYHKLIKEKGSIEMADLYSDEDQRWPPPKTTPKLLFDIHYAEKIRAEFNAKNKKD
;
A
#
# COMPACT_ATOMS: atom_id res chain seq x y z
N MET A 1 15.67 18.29 -10.48
CA MET A 1 15.12 16.92 -10.54
C MET A 1 13.62 17.03 -10.71
N VAL A 2 13.12 17.00 -11.95
CA VAL A 2 11.68 17.07 -12.24
C VAL A 2 11.09 15.69 -11.92
N ARG A 3 10.16 15.63 -10.95
CA ARG A 3 9.37 14.42 -10.72
C ARG A 3 8.53 14.18 -11.97
N SER A 4 8.52 12.94 -12.44
CA SER A 4 7.88 12.49 -13.69
C SER A 4 6.53 13.14 -13.96
N LEU A 5 6.39 13.78 -15.11
CA LEU A 5 5.08 14.15 -15.68
C LEU A 5 4.20 12.90 -15.78
N HIS A 6 2.88 13.08 -15.63
CA HIS A 6 1.93 11.98 -15.68
C HIS A 6 2.00 11.26 -17.06
N PRO A 7 2.39 9.98 -17.13
CA PRO A 7 2.72 9.31 -18.40
C PRO A 7 1.57 9.24 -19.39
N HIS A 8 0.33 9.24 -18.88
CA HIS A 8 -0.86 9.19 -19.72
C HIS A 8 -1.19 10.53 -20.41
N GLN A 9 -0.82 11.64 -19.78
CA GLN A 9 -1.11 12.99 -20.27
C GLN A 9 0.03 13.54 -21.12
N PHE A 10 1.26 13.11 -20.83
CA PHE A 10 2.47 13.49 -21.53
C PHE A 10 3.19 12.23 -22.02
N ARG A 11 2.70 11.66 -23.12
CA ARG A 11 3.46 10.61 -23.83
C ARG A 11 4.75 11.26 -24.32
N SER A 12 5.88 10.55 -24.19
CA SER A 12 7.13 11.04 -24.77
C SER A 12 6.93 11.27 -26.27
N PRO A 13 7.41 12.38 -26.84
CA PRO A 13 7.20 12.69 -28.26
C PRO A 13 7.86 11.67 -29.20
N TRP A 14 8.71 10.80 -28.68
CA TRP A 14 9.41 9.75 -29.42
C TRP A 14 9.04 8.37 -28.89
N PRO A 15 8.82 7.36 -29.77
CA PRO A 15 8.56 5.98 -29.36
C PRO A 15 9.80 5.42 -28.67
N MET A 16 9.70 5.18 -27.36
CA MET A 16 10.78 4.61 -26.57
C MET A 16 10.76 3.08 -26.70
N TYR A 17 11.73 2.50 -27.41
CA TYR A 17 11.92 1.05 -27.45
C TYR A 17 13.11 0.65 -26.57
N TYR A 18 12.89 -0.18 -25.54
CA TYR A 18 13.99 -0.92 -24.89
C TYR A 18 13.53 -2.17 -24.11
N TRP A 19 14.40 -3.17 -24.08
CA TRP A 19 14.22 -4.53 -23.53
C TRP A 19 14.42 -4.66 -22.00
N ALA A 20 14.72 -3.59 -21.25
CA ALA A 20 14.94 -3.67 -19.80
C ALA A 20 13.80 -3.06 -18.96
N LYS A 21 13.35 -3.82 -17.95
CA LYS A 21 12.35 -3.40 -16.97
C LYS A 21 13.01 -2.61 -15.83
N GLY A 22 12.89 -1.28 -15.81
CA GLY A 22 13.34 -0.47 -14.67
C GLY A 22 13.31 1.06 -14.89
N LEU A 23 12.94 1.80 -13.85
CA LEU A 23 12.70 3.25 -13.82
C LEU A 23 13.97 4.06 -13.47
N ARG A 24 15.12 3.77 -14.11
CA ARG A 24 16.33 4.60 -13.97
C ARG A 24 16.88 4.99 -15.34
N LYS A 25 16.72 6.27 -15.66
CA LYS A 25 17.34 7.02 -16.77
C LYS A 25 17.24 6.35 -18.15
N ILE A 26 16.04 6.40 -18.72
CA ILE A 26 15.83 6.23 -20.16
C ILE A 26 16.25 7.54 -20.83
N GLY A 27 17.40 7.52 -21.51
CA GLY A 27 17.92 8.64 -22.29
C GLY A 27 18.24 8.19 -23.73
N PRO A 28 18.35 9.13 -24.67
CA PRO A 28 18.67 8.84 -26.08
C PRO A 28 20.03 8.14 -26.23
N GLN A 29 20.19 7.39 -27.33
CA GLN A 29 21.49 6.82 -27.71
C GLN A 29 22.52 7.93 -27.94
N ARG A 30 23.82 7.60 -27.83
CA ARG A 30 24.95 8.55 -27.95
C ARG A 30 24.88 9.44 -29.22
N HIS A 31 24.31 8.92 -30.30
CA HIS A 31 24.20 9.61 -31.59
C HIS A 31 23.02 10.60 -31.67
N ASP A 32 21.97 10.40 -30.87
CA ASP A 32 20.82 11.30 -30.80
C ASP A 32 21.03 12.46 -29.80
N LYS A 33 22.15 12.44 -29.07
CA LYS A 33 22.53 13.47 -28.09
C LYS A 33 22.71 14.85 -28.74
N ASN A 34 23.08 14.89 -30.01
CA ASN A 34 23.29 16.12 -30.78
C ASN A 34 21.96 16.76 -31.25
N LYS A 35 20.86 16.01 -31.23
CA LYS A 35 19.52 16.50 -31.58
C LYS A 35 18.80 17.15 -30.39
N TRP A 36 19.40 17.12 -29.20
CA TRP A 36 18.82 17.72 -28.00
C TRP A 36 19.18 19.20 -27.90
N PRO A 37 18.24 20.06 -27.46
CA PRO A 37 18.56 21.45 -27.14
C PRO A 37 19.63 21.50 -26.03
N VAL A 38 20.58 22.42 -26.18
CA VAL A 38 21.76 22.58 -25.30
C VAL A 38 21.36 22.84 -23.85
N ASN A 39 20.18 23.44 -23.64
CA ASN A 39 19.54 23.57 -22.34
C ASN A 39 18.65 22.36 -22.07
N ARG A 40 18.97 21.55 -21.04
CA ARG A 40 18.22 20.34 -20.62
C ARG A 40 16.80 20.63 -20.10
N TRP A 41 16.34 21.86 -20.25
CA TRP A 41 15.02 22.31 -19.90
C TRP A 41 14.28 22.42 -21.23
N PHE A 42 13.24 21.60 -21.42
CA PHE A 42 12.20 21.95 -22.38
C PHE A 42 11.47 23.13 -21.73
N PRO A 43 11.70 24.39 -22.16
CA PRO A 43 11.10 25.54 -21.51
C PRO A 43 9.58 25.44 -21.66
N GLU A 44 9.15 25.18 -22.90
CA GLU A 44 7.78 25.06 -23.39
C GLU A 44 6.85 24.08 -22.65
N LEU A 45 7.39 23.19 -21.80
CA LEU A 45 6.64 22.10 -21.17
C LEU A 45 7.06 21.84 -19.72
N ASN A 46 7.39 22.89 -18.96
CA ASN A 46 7.58 22.74 -17.51
C ASN A 46 6.35 23.24 -16.73
N PRO A 47 5.32 22.39 -16.53
CA PRO A 47 4.07 22.79 -15.85
C PRO A 47 4.24 23.17 -14.39
N LYS A 48 5.42 22.95 -13.81
CA LYS A 48 5.71 23.30 -12.43
C LYS A 48 6.12 24.76 -12.24
N ILE A 49 6.70 25.41 -13.24
CA ILE A 49 7.45 26.68 -13.06
C ILE A 49 7.01 27.76 -14.05
N GLU A 50 6.55 27.39 -15.24
CA GLU A 50 6.18 28.35 -16.28
C GLU A 50 4.70 28.75 -16.21
N LYS A 51 4.44 30.05 -15.98
CA LYS A 51 3.09 30.65 -16.01
C LYS A 51 2.46 30.65 -17.43
N THR A 52 3.28 30.41 -18.45
CA THR A 52 2.93 30.32 -19.87
C THR A 52 2.24 29.00 -20.23
N ASN A 53 2.23 28.01 -19.33
CA ASN A 53 1.59 26.72 -19.60
C ASN A 53 0.07 26.84 -19.75
N PRO A 54 -0.54 26.06 -20.67
CA PRO A 54 -2.00 26.03 -20.82
C PRO A 54 -2.67 25.54 -19.54
N LYS A 55 -3.82 26.12 -19.19
CA LYS A 55 -4.55 25.88 -17.92
C LYS A 55 -4.85 24.41 -17.67
N GLN A 56 -5.08 23.63 -18.73
CA GLN A 56 -5.33 22.19 -18.67
C GLN A 56 -4.17 21.41 -18.03
N LEU A 57 -2.95 21.96 -18.04
CA LEU A 57 -1.73 21.31 -17.55
C LEU A 57 -1.34 21.76 -16.13
N TRP A 58 -2.07 22.69 -15.51
CA TRP A 58 -1.74 23.22 -14.18
C TRP A 58 -1.93 22.18 -13.06
N ASN A 59 -2.85 21.22 -13.22
CA ASN A 59 -3.13 20.16 -12.24
C ASN A 59 -2.37 18.85 -12.51
N TYR A 60 -1.11 18.94 -12.93
CA TYR A 60 -0.31 17.75 -13.31
C TYR A 60 0.06 16.85 -12.12
N THR A 61 -0.01 17.34 -10.88
CA THR A 61 0.28 16.56 -9.66
C THR A 61 -0.88 15.69 -9.20
N LYS A 62 -2.09 15.89 -9.75
CA LYS A 62 -3.32 15.22 -9.32
C LYS A 62 -3.62 15.38 -7.81
N THR A 63 -3.23 16.52 -7.24
CA THR A 63 -3.67 16.88 -5.89
C THR A 63 -5.19 16.96 -5.88
N GLN A 64 -5.84 16.25 -4.97
CA GLN A 64 -7.30 16.29 -4.84
C GLN A 64 -7.73 17.68 -4.37
N PRO A 65 -8.79 18.27 -4.94
CA PRO A 65 -9.26 19.58 -4.52
C PRO A 65 -9.95 19.51 -3.15
N THR A 66 -9.88 20.61 -2.39
CA THR A 66 -10.53 20.77 -1.07
C THR A 66 -11.79 21.64 -1.14
N GLY A 67 -12.34 21.79 -2.34
CA GLY A 67 -13.43 22.71 -2.62
C GLY A 67 -13.67 22.83 -4.12
N TYR A 68 -14.41 23.85 -4.53
CA TYR A 68 -14.73 24.11 -5.93
C TYR A 68 -14.63 25.60 -6.26
N VAL A 69 -14.46 25.91 -7.53
CA VAL A 69 -14.54 27.30 -8.02
C VAL A 69 -15.99 27.59 -8.34
N ASP A 70 -16.59 28.59 -7.68
CA ASP A 70 -17.97 28.99 -7.94
C ASP A 70 -18.08 29.62 -9.35
N PRO A 71 -18.99 29.14 -10.22
CA PRO A 71 -19.10 29.64 -11.59
C PRO A 71 -19.46 31.12 -11.70
N VAL A 72 -20.13 31.69 -10.69
CA VAL A 72 -20.60 33.09 -10.74
C VAL A 72 -19.53 34.05 -10.24
N SER A 73 -19.05 33.86 -9.01
CA SER A 73 -18.02 34.70 -8.42
C SER A 73 -16.62 34.44 -8.98
N LYS A 74 -16.39 33.24 -9.57
CA LYS A 74 -15.07 32.72 -9.97
C LYS A 74 -14.08 32.62 -8.80
N GLU A 75 -14.58 32.70 -7.57
CA GLU A 75 -13.80 32.54 -6.35
C GLU A 75 -13.76 31.07 -5.94
N PHE A 76 -12.70 30.67 -5.26
CA PHE A 76 -12.56 29.31 -4.74
C PHE A 76 -13.28 29.20 -3.40
N VAL A 77 -14.32 28.39 -3.35
CA VAL A 77 -15.09 28.09 -2.14
C VAL A 77 -14.50 26.85 -1.50
N HIS A 78 -13.98 27.01 -0.28
CA HIS A 78 -13.43 25.94 0.53
C HIS A 78 -14.54 25.14 1.21
N VAL A 79 -14.50 23.80 1.09
CA VAL A 79 -15.48 22.89 1.69
C VAL A 79 -14.78 22.07 2.78
N PRO A 80 -15.07 22.31 4.08
CA PRO A 80 -14.32 21.66 5.16
C PRO A 80 -14.43 20.13 5.13
N GLU A 81 -15.55 19.57 4.68
CA GLU A 81 -15.77 18.12 4.56
C GLU A 81 -14.90 17.47 3.47
N MET A 82 -14.36 18.24 2.52
CA MET A 82 -13.44 17.75 1.51
C MET A 82 -11.98 17.71 1.99
N VAL A 83 -11.69 18.29 3.17
CA VAL A 83 -10.35 18.25 3.78
C VAL A 83 -10.19 16.96 4.59
N PRO A 84 -9.18 16.13 4.32
CA PRO A 84 -8.97 14.92 5.09
C PRO A 84 -8.48 15.25 6.51
N GLU A 85 -9.22 14.81 7.52
CA GLU A 85 -8.83 14.92 8.91
C GLU A 85 -7.91 13.74 9.32
N LEU A 86 -6.79 14.05 9.97
CA LEU A 86 -5.88 13.04 10.50
C LEU A 86 -6.30 12.67 11.93
N ILE A 87 -6.88 11.49 12.09
CA ILE A 87 -7.24 10.95 13.42
C ILE A 87 -5.97 10.36 14.04
N VAL A 88 -5.37 11.08 14.99
CA VAL A 88 -4.14 10.68 15.69
C VAL A 88 -4.48 10.21 17.11
N PRO A 89 -4.21 8.95 17.48
CA PRO A 89 -4.41 8.47 18.85
C PRO A 89 -3.32 9.00 19.79
N ASP A 90 -3.63 9.02 21.10
CA ASP A 90 -2.61 9.27 22.11
C ASP A 90 -1.67 8.05 22.24
N LEU A 91 -0.36 8.31 22.21
CA LEU A 91 0.69 7.29 22.24
C LEU A 91 1.45 7.27 23.58
N THR A 92 0.98 7.99 24.60
CA THR A 92 1.56 7.90 25.95
C THR A 92 1.49 6.46 26.47
N GLY A 93 2.65 5.91 26.89
CA GLY A 93 2.73 4.52 27.36
C GLY A 93 2.70 3.42 26.29
N PHE A 94 2.80 3.75 25.00
CA PHE A 94 2.79 2.75 23.93
C PHE A 94 4.12 1.95 23.86
N GLU A 95 4.07 0.65 24.13
CA GLU A 95 5.25 -0.21 24.25
C GLU A 95 5.88 -0.60 22.90
N LEU A 96 5.07 -0.67 21.84
CA LEU A 96 5.53 -1.13 20.53
C LEU A 96 6.46 -0.10 19.87
N LYS A 97 7.58 -0.60 19.34
CA LYS A 97 8.61 0.20 18.66
C LYS A 97 8.59 -0.05 17.16
N PRO A 98 9.11 0.89 16.33
CA PRO A 98 9.18 0.71 14.88
C PRO A 98 10.01 -0.50 14.42
N TYR A 99 10.91 -0.98 15.28
CA TYR A 99 11.81 -2.09 15.01
C TYR A 99 11.76 -3.11 16.13
N VAL A 100 11.97 -4.37 15.74
CA VAL A 100 12.03 -5.53 16.61
C VAL A 100 13.49 -5.96 16.78
N SER A 101 13.82 -6.60 17.90
CA SER A 101 15.13 -7.16 18.16
C SER A 101 15.43 -8.36 17.25
N TYR A 102 16.67 -8.47 16.75
CA TYR A 102 17.15 -9.64 16.00
C TYR A 102 17.07 -10.96 16.78
N LYS A 103 16.92 -10.92 18.11
CA LYS A 103 16.72 -12.13 18.93
C LYS A 103 15.44 -12.88 18.53
N VAL A 104 14.46 -12.17 17.97
CA VAL A 104 13.18 -12.75 17.53
C VAL A 104 13.36 -13.72 16.37
N ASP A 105 14.35 -13.52 15.50
CA ASP A 105 14.62 -14.44 14.38
C ASP A 105 14.97 -15.86 14.89
N ASN A 106 15.77 -15.94 15.95
CA ASN A 106 16.12 -17.21 16.59
C ASN A 106 14.90 -17.90 17.22
N GLU A 107 13.91 -17.14 17.69
CA GLU A 107 12.68 -17.67 18.28
C GLU A 107 11.72 -18.15 17.19
N ILE A 108 11.58 -17.38 16.12
CA ILE A 108 10.83 -17.74 14.92
C ILE A 108 11.33 -19.06 14.34
N GLU A 109 12.65 -19.21 14.15
CA GLU A 109 13.22 -20.45 13.62
C GLU A 109 12.92 -21.67 14.50
N LYS A 110 12.94 -21.50 15.82
CA LYS A 110 12.61 -22.59 16.77
C LYS A 110 11.16 -23.01 16.63
N ARG A 111 10.24 -22.04 16.57
CA ARG A 111 8.80 -22.28 16.38
C ARG A 111 8.50 -22.95 15.06
N GLU A 112 9.13 -22.48 13.99
CA GLU A 112 8.99 -23.06 12.65
C GLU A 112 9.43 -24.52 12.61
N LYS A 113 10.63 -24.83 13.15
CA LYS A 113 11.16 -26.19 13.25
C LYS A 113 10.23 -27.10 14.07
N ALA A 114 9.73 -26.61 15.20
CA ALA A 114 8.80 -27.34 16.05
C ALA A 114 7.49 -27.65 15.32
N TYR A 115 6.92 -26.65 14.63
CA TYR A 115 5.69 -26.83 13.88
C TYR A 115 5.86 -27.78 12.69
N HIS A 116 6.95 -27.68 11.93
CA HIS A 116 7.22 -28.64 10.85
C HIS A 116 7.36 -30.08 11.34
N LYS A 117 7.87 -30.28 12.56
CA LYS A 117 7.88 -31.60 13.20
C LYS A 117 6.46 -32.09 13.47
N LEU A 118 5.58 -31.23 13.99
CA LEU A 118 4.16 -31.56 14.18
C LEU A 118 3.45 -31.89 12.86
N ILE A 119 3.70 -31.15 11.78
CA ILE A 119 3.14 -31.48 10.46
C ILE A 119 3.58 -32.88 10.02
N LYS A 120 4.87 -33.22 10.19
CA LYS A 120 5.39 -34.55 9.82
C LYS A 120 4.76 -35.66 10.65
N GLU A 121 4.55 -35.43 11.94
CA GLU A 121 3.92 -36.40 12.85
C GLU A 121 2.42 -36.58 12.57
N LYS A 122 1.69 -35.50 12.27
CA LYS A 122 0.23 -35.53 12.06
C LYS A 122 -0.17 -35.77 10.61
N GLY A 123 0.73 -35.59 9.66
CA GLY A 123 0.54 -35.85 8.22
C GLY A 123 -0.17 -34.73 7.44
N SER A 124 -0.76 -33.73 8.11
CA SER A 124 -1.36 -32.57 7.46
C SER A 124 -1.24 -31.30 8.30
N ILE A 125 -1.36 -30.15 7.64
CA ILE A 125 -1.32 -28.82 8.26
C ILE A 125 -2.55 -28.61 9.14
N GLU A 126 -3.75 -28.95 8.64
CA GLU A 126 -5.00 -28.80 9.37
C GLU A 126 -4.99 -29.59 10.68
N MET A 127 -4.47 -30.82 10.64
CA MET A 127 -4.35 -31.64 11.85
C MET A 127 -3.33 -31.05 12.80
N ALA A 128 -2.17 -30.57 12.31
CA ALA A 128 -1.17 -29.93 13.16
C ALA A 128 -1.71 -28.64 13.82
N ASP A 129 -2.51 -27.84 13.11
CA ASP A 129 -3.12 -26.60 13.62
C ASP A 129 -4.04 -26.86 14.82
N LEU A 130 -4.79 -27.97 14.81
CA LEU A 130 -5.65 -28.36 15.93
C LEU A 130 -4.89 -28.71 17.22
N TYR A 131 -3.61 -29.07 17.09
CA TYR A 131 -2.75 -29.46 18.22
C TYR A 131 -1.69 -28.40 18.56
N SER A 132 -1.70 -27.25 17.90
CA SER A 132 -0.76 -26.16 18.16
C SER A 132 -1.47 -24.94 18.73
N ASP A 133 -0.95 -24.38 19.81
CA ASP A 133 -1.41 -23.08 20.32
C ASP A 133 -1.14 -21.97 19.29
N GLU A 134 -2.07 -21.02 19.14
CA GLU A 134 -1.96 -19.90 18.19
C GLU A 134 -0.66 -19.11 18.38
N ASP A 135 -0.25 -18.92 19.64
CA ASP A 135 0.98 -18.20 19.95
C ASP A 135 2.20 -18.94 19.41
N GLN A 136 2.30 -20.25 19.64
CA GLN A 136 3.48 -21.05 19.28
C GLN A 136 3.56 -21.37 17.78
N ARG A 137 2.44 -21.22 17.09
CA ARG A 137 2.28 -21.54 15.68
C ARG A 137 3.11 -20.62 14.78
N TRP A 138 4.11 -21.19 14.11
CA TRP A 138 4.82 -20.50 13.02
C TRP A 138 4.98 -21.39 11.79
N PRO A 139 4.70 -20.89 10.57
CA PRO A 139 4.19 -19.55 10.24
C PRO A 139 2.73 -19.35 10.70
N PRO A 140 2.28 -18.09 10.93
CA PRO A 140 0.90 -17.82 11.26
C PRO A 140 -0.04 -18.27 10.11
N PRO A 141 -1.24 -18.77 10.43
CA PRO A 141 -2.19 -19.20 9.41
C PRO A 141 -2.64 -18.01 8.55
N LYS A 142 -3.04 -18.29 7.31
CA LYS A 142 -3.57 -17.25 6.41
C LYS A 142 -4.91 -16.75 6.94
N THR A 143 -5.07 -15.44 7.00
CA THR A 143 -6.33 -14.78 7.37
C THR A 143 -7.39 -15.00 6.30
N THR A 144 -8.10 -16.12 6.40
CA THR A 144 -9.25 -16.46 5.55
C THR A 144 -10.57 -16.08 6.23
N PRO A 145 -11.66 -15.85 5.48
CA PRO A 145 -12.97 -15.58 6.08
C PRO A 145 -13.42 -16.68 7.05
N LYS A 146 -13.11 -17.94 6.73
CA LYS A 146 -13.38 -19.09 7.59
C LYS A 146 -12.61 -18.98 8.92
N LEU A 147 -11.30 -18.72 8.86
CA LEU A 147 -10.48 -18.55 10.06
C LEU A 147 -10.99 -17.40 10.94
N LEU A 148 -11.29 -16.25 10.35
CA LEU A 148 -11.82 -15.09 11.09
C LEU A 148 -13.18 -15.41 11.75
N PHE A 149 -14.03 -16.16 11.04
CA PHE A 149 -15.30 -16.63 11.60
C PHE A 149 -15.09 -17.59 12.76
N ASP A 150 -14.18 -18.56 12.60
CA ASP A 150 -13.89 -19.57 13.61
C ASP A 150 -13.32 -18.94 14.90
N ILE A 151 -12.40 -17.97 14.78
CA ILE A 151 -11.80 -17.27 15.93
C ILE A 151 -12.82 -16.42 16.70
N HIS A 152 -13.64 -15.61 15.99
CA HIS A 152 -14.45 -14.59 16.65
C HIS A 152 -15.90 -14.99 16.95
N TYR A 153 -16.48 -15.88 16.14
CA TYR A 153 -17.91 -16.13 16.13
C TYR A 153 -18.30 -17.58 16.41
N ALA A 154 -17.46 -18.56 16.06
CA ALA A 154 -17.86 -19.97 16.14
C ALA A 154 -18.20 -20.41 17.57
N GLU A 155 -17.42 -20.02 18.58
CA GLU A 155 -17.71 -20.37 19.98
C GLU A 155 -19.04 -19.78 20.47
N LYS A 156 -19.29 -18.51 20.15
CA LYS A 156 -20.54 -17.82 20.51
C LYS A 156 -21.74 -18.52 19.89
N ILE A 157 -21.68 -18.84 18.60
CA ILE A 157 -22.76 -19.51 17.87
C ILE A 157 -22.99 -20.92 18.41
N ARG A 158 -21.92 -21.69 18.69
CA ARG A 158 -22.04 -23.03 19.29
C ARG A 158 -22.68 -22.97 20.68
N ALA A 159 -22.30 -21.98 21.50
CA ALA A 159 -22.88 -21.78 22.82
C ALA A 159 -24.38 -21.45 22.73
N GLU A 160 -24.76 -20.52 21.86
CA GLU A 160 -26.17 -20.16 21.61
C GLU A 160 -26.99 -21.34 21.09
N PHE A 161 -26.42 -22.13 20.16
CA PHE A 161 -27.06 -23.31 19.60
C PHE A 161 -27.31 -24.37 20.69
N ASN A 162 -26.29 -24.67 21.51
CA ASN A 162 -26.40 -25.62 22.61
C ASN A 162 -27.40 -25.13 23.67
N ALA A 163 -27.42 -23.84 23.98
CA ALA A 163 -28.35 -23.26 24.94
C ALA A 163 -29.82 -23.35 24.50
N LYS A 164 -30.08 -23.27 23.18
CA LYS A 164 -31.42 -23.50 22.62
C LYS A 164 -31.83 -24.97 22.74
N ASN A 165 -30.97 -25.89 22.36
CA ASN A 165 -31.28 -27.33 22.33
C ASN A 165 -31.33 -27.99 23.72
N LYS A 166 -30.82 -27.34 24.76
CA LYS A 166 -30.84 -27.82 26.15
C LYS A 166 -32.13 -27.43 26.90
N LYS A 167 -33.02 -26.67 26.26
CA LYS A 167 -34.30 -26.21 26.83
C LYS A 167 -35.50 -27.11 26.45
N ASP A 168 -35.26 -28.14 25.65
CA ASP A 168 -36.18 -29.25 25.36
C ASP A 168 -35.80 -30.48 26.19
#